data_AF-A0A1I7ZSV5-F1
#
_entry.id   AF-A0A1I7ZSV5-F1
#
_cell.length_a   1.000
_cell.length_b   1.000
_cell.length_c   1.000
_cell.angle_alpha   90.00
_cell.angle_beta   90.00
_cell.angle_gamma   90.00
#
_symmetry.space_group_name_H-M   'P 1'
#
loop_
_entity.id
_entity.type
_entity.pdbx_description
1 polymer ?
#
loop_
_entity_poly.entity_id
_entity_poly.type
_entity_poly.pdbx_seq_one_letter_code
_entity_poly.pdbx_strand_id
1 'polypeptide(L)'
;MSASSQNPEVQETLSDNHFVLTVPVEVNAQVVLVGRSNPEQLDYTGETAAFGLKLTGTHVDPATSSVDVVMSASSQNPEVQETLSDNHFVLTVPVEVNAQVVLVGRSNPEQLDYSIRNRTSGISATFDFEVGPLVTHLYQVINRGPSAVSSATLDIFWPSFAENGKHLLYLIDFPLVSSYGSSAKCRIKQSQNVNPESLTISNEHLPEDNVQRRFKRSAEHELKLREVKQDLRDAVRLAKEAGPGTAVAYRGGLSRISVRRFRRSAEHELKLREVKQDLRDAVRLAKEAGPGTAVAYRGGLSRISVNCNDLNCTHIECDLGPLKKDEFVLVEIFARLWLNTLIDDNIFEADISSLALAKVSTLPNAPHSAPLLLAVTTDVNPTDPELYRREVPWWLYVLAALIGLVILALLVLCLWRCGFFKRNRPHSEKATLDRSFGEREYYADATTRYARPLMYSQAEHGEPL
;
A
#
# COMPACT_ATOMS: atom_id res chain seq x y z
N MET A 1 -6.85 -42.28 19.96
CA MET A 1 -5.98 -42.32 18.77
C MET A 1 -4.55 -42.22 19.27
N SER A 2 -3.84 -43.33 19.17
CA SER A 2 -2.42 -43.49 19.42
C SER A 2 -1.62 -42.55 18.52
N ALA A 3 -0.72 -41.76 19.09
CA ALA A 3 0.31 -41.05 18.34
C ALA A 3 1.66 -41.35 18.98
N SER A 4 2.37 -42.30 18.35
CA SER A 4 3.81 -42.46 18.47
C SER A 4 4.50 -41.23 17.89
N SER A 5 5.60 -40.78 18.51
CA SER A 5 6.81 -40.23 17.86
C SER A 5 7.61 -39.43 18.90
N GLN A 6 8.93 -39.46 19.07
CA GLN A 6 10.07 -40.28 18.64
C GLN A 6 11.27 -39.78 19.49
N ASN A 7 12.26 -40.64 19.68
CA ASN A 7 13.53 -40.45 20.41
C ASN A 7 14.08 -39.02 20.53
N PRO A 8 14.56 -38.59 21.71
CA PRO A 8 15.70 -37.69 21.76
C PRO A 8 16.95 -38.46 21.33
N GLU A 9 17.54 -38.08 20.20
CA GLU A 9 18.83 -38.60 19.75
C GLU A 9 19.92 -37.97 20.63
N VAL A 10 20.32 -38.70 21.69
CA VAL A 10 21.43 -38.30 22.56
C VAL A 10 22.73 -38.64 21.84
N GLN A 11 23.40 -37.63 21.27
CA GLN A 11 24.77 -37.80 20.77
C GLN A 11 25.72 -38.00 21.97
N GLU A 12 26.18 -39.24 22.13
CA GLU A 12 27.25 -39.60 23.05
C GLU A 12 28.53 -38.80 22.73
N THR A 13 28.85 -37.86 23.60
CA THR A 13 30.19 -37.25 23.67
C THR A 13 30.65 -37.29 25.12
N LEU A 14 30.97 -38.48 25.61
CA LEU A 14 31.64 -38.68 26.88
C LEU A 14 33.09 -39.05 26.60
N SER A 15 33.99 -38.10 26.83
CA SER A 15 35.44 -38.30 26.76
C SER A 15 36.02 -38.56 28.16
N ASP A 16 35.49 -39.52 28.91
CA ASP A 16 36.15 -40.01 30.12
C ASP A 16 35.72 -41.45 30.50
N ASN A 17 36.71 -42.30 30.76
CA ASN A 17 36.58 -43.76 30.97
C ASN A 17 35.85 -44.19 32.26
N HIS A 18 35.22 -43.27 33.00
CA HIS A 18 34.71 -43.51 34.35
C HIS A 18 33.18 -43.62 34.46
N PHE A 19 32.43 -43.21 33.44
CA PHE A 19 30.96 -43.18 33.48
C PHE A 19 30.36 -43.90 32.28
N VAL A 20 29.33 -44.72 32.52
CA VAL A 20 28.52 -45.37 31.49
C VAL A 20 27.14 -44.72 31.50
N LEU A 21 26.72 -44.19 30.35
CA LEU A 21 25.39 -43.60 30.16
C LEU A 21 24.43 -44.68 29.65
N THR A 22 23.29 -44.84 30.33
CA THR A 22 22.23 -45.75 29.90
C THR A 22 20.89 -45.03 29.87
N VAL A 23 20.16 -45.19 28.77
CA VAL A 23 18.79 -44.67 28.64
C VAL A 23 17.84 -45.88 28.75
N PRO A 24 17.16 -46.09 29.88
CA PRO A 24 16.23 -47.20 30.04
C PRO A 24 15.07 -47.12 29.03
N VAL A 25 14.86 -48.21 28.28
CA VAL A 25 13.89 -48.31 27.17
C VAL A 25 12.43 -48.16 27.65
N GLU A 26 12.15 -48.41 28.92
CA GLU A 26 10.79 -48.43 29.48
C GLU A 26 10.27 -47.04 29.91
N VAL A 27 11.15 -46.03 30.03
CA VAL A 27 10.78 -44.69 30.48
C VAL A 27 11.36 -43.67 29.51
N ASN A 28 10.54 -43.19 28.57
CA ASN A 28 10.90 -42.20 27.54
C ASN A 28 11.36 -40.82 28.08
N ALA A 29 11.74 -40.70 29.35
CA ALA A 29 12.08 -39.44 30.02
C ALA A 29 13.15 -39.57 31.12
N GLN A 30 13.84 -40.70 31.27
CA GLN A 30 14.92 -40.86 32.26
C GLN A 30 16.25 -41.22 31.59
N VAL A 31 17.32 -40.54 32.00
CA VAL A 31 18.70 -40.86 31.64
C VAL A 31 19.42 -41.27 32.91
N VAL A 32 20.06 -42.44 32.90
CA VAL A 32 20.79 -42.97 34.05
C VAL A 32 22.28 -42.90 33.73
N LEU A 33 23.05 -42.27 34.62
CA LEU A 33 24.50 -42.27 34.57
C LEU A 33 25.02 -43.21 35.65
N VAL A 34 25.82 -44.19 35.27
CA VAL A 34 26.45 -45.12 36.20
C VAL A 34 27.94 -44.84 36.25
N GLY A 35 28.41 -44.28 37.36
CA GLY A 35 29.83 -44.14 37.65
C GLY A 35 30.45 -45.49 38.02
N ARG A 36 31.59 -45.82 37.41
CA ARG A 36 32.46 -46.91 37.86
C ARG A 36 33.54 -46.32 38.76
N SER A 37 33.37 -46.44 40.06
CA SER A 37 34.45 -46.24 41.03
C SER A 37 35.03 -47.61 41.42
N ASN A 38 36.36 -47.68 41.55
CA ASN A 38 37.04 -48.86 42.05
C ASN A 38 37.13 -48.71 43.58
N PRO A 39 36.50 -49.59 44.39
CA PRO A 39 36.33 -49.37 45.84
C PRO A 39 37.64 -49.46 46.65
N GLU A 40 38.74 -49.91 46.04
CA GLU A 40 40.04 -50.12 46.72
C GLU A 40 40.96 -48.89 46.75
N GLN A 41 40.56 -47.73 46.20
CA GLN A 41 41.48 -46.61 45.95
C GLN A 41 40.95 -45.21 46.30
N LEU A 42 39.84 -45.11 47.04
CA LEU A 42 39.24 -43.82 47.40
C LEU A 42 39.79 -43.35 48.76
N ASP A 43 40.73 -42.41 48.71
CA ASP A 43 41.14 -41.63 49.87
C ASP A 43 39.95 -40.78 50.35
N TYR A 44 39.69 -40.77 51.66
CA TYR A 44 38.44 -40.33 52.29
C TYR A 44 38.26 -38.79 52.33
N THR A 45 38.46 -38.09 51.22
CA THR A 45 38.19 -36.65 51.12
C THR A 45 37.66 -36.23 49.76
N GLY A 46 36.34 -36.09 49.64
CA GLY A 46 35.70 -35.09 48.76
C GLY A 46 36.02 -35.10 47.27
N GLU A 47 36.22 -36.27 46.64
CA GLU A 47 36.39 -36.33 45.19
C GLU A 47 35.11 -35.89 44.46
N THR A 48 35.22 -34.85 43.62
CA THR A 48 34.12 -34.35 42.79
C THR A 48 34.27 -34.86 41.36
N ALA A 49 33.25 -35.56 40.85
CA ALA A 49 33.18 -35.89 39.43
C ALA A 49 32.42 -34.79 38.68
N ALA A 50 33.01 -34.27 37.59
CA ALA A 50 32.39 -33.30 36.70
C ALA A 50 32.06 -33.95 35.36
N PHE A 51 30.82 -33.83 34.90
CA PHE A 51 30.38 -34.30 33.59
C PHE A 51 29.42 -33.29 32.97
N GLY A 52 29.35 -33.28 31.64
CA GLY A 52 28.42 -32.46 30.89
C GLY A 52 27.35 -33.30 30.20
N LEU A 53 26.09 -32.90 30.32
CA LEU A 53 24.99 -33.47 29.54
C LEU A 53 24.51 -32.46 28.50
N LYS A 54 24.43 -32.89 27.25
CA LYS A 54 23.77 -32.16 26.17
C LYS A 54 22.37 -32.74 25.99
N LEU A 55 21.36 -31.99 26.42
CA LEU A 55 19.96 -32.35 26.25
C LEU A 55 19.37 -31.57 25.07
N THR A 56 18.66 -32.26 24.18
CA THR A 56 17.93 -31.65 23.05
C THR A 56 16.45 -31.88 23.22
N GLY A 57 15.69 -30.82 23.48
CA GLY A 57 14.23 -30.88 23.55
C GLY A 57 13.61 -30.81 22.15
N THR A 58 12.88 -31.84 21.75
CA THR A 58 12.05 -31.85 20.54
C THR A 58 10.58 -31.78 20.95
N HIS A 59 9.77 -30.96 20.27
CA HIS A 59 8.32 -30.85 20.51
C HIS A 59 7.91 -30.43 21.93
N VAL A 60 8.58 -29.42 22.49
CA VAL A 60 8.14 -28.80 23.76
C VAL A 60 6.78 -28.14 23.57
N ASP A 61 5.83 -28.42 24.46
CA ASP A 61 4.50 -27.83 24.42
C ASP A 61 4.60 -26.31 24.65
N PRO A 62 4.19 -25.47 23.69
CA PRO A 62 4.29 -24.02 23.80
C PRO A 62 3.39 -23.42 24.91
N ALA A 63 2.48 -24.20 25.51
CA ALA A 63 1.70 -23.77 26.68
C ALA A 63 2.48 -23.83 28.00
N THR A 64 3.59 -24.59 28.05
CA THR A 64 4.42 -24.70 29.26
C THR A 64 5.29 -23.45 29.45
N SER A 65 5.41 -22.98 30.69
CA SER A 65 6.28 -21.82 31.03
C SER A 65 7.72 -22.22 31.37
N SER A 66 7.90 -23.46 31.83
CA SER A 66 9.21 -24.00 32.16
C SER A 66 9.21 -25.51 32.01
N VAL A 67 10.40 -26.06 31.77
CA VAL A 67 10.69 -27.49 31.82
C VAL A 67 11.61 -27.73 33.00
N ASP A 68 11.21 -28.60 33.92
CA ASP A 68 12.02 -28.99 35.07
C ASP A 68 12.86 -30.23 34.73
N VAL A 69 14.17 -30.10 34.82
CA VAL A 69 15.12 -31.21 34.73
C VAL A 69 15.47 -31.65 36.15
N VAL A 70 14.89 -32.77 36.57
CA VAL A 70 15.12 -33.35 37.89
C VAL A 70 16.33 -34.27 37.83
N MET A 71 17.30 -34.01 38.69
CA MET A 71 18.50 -34.81 38.88
C MET A 71 18.45 -35.42 40.28
N SER A 72 18.72 -36.73 40.35
CA SER A 72 18.78 -37.45 41.61
C SER A 72 20.03 -38.33 41.65
N ALA A 73 20.80 -38.25 42.74
CA ALA A 73 21.93 -39.12 43.00
C ALA A 73 21.53 -40.26 43.95
N SER A 74 22.04 -41.46 43.72
CA SER A 74 21.86 -42.59 44.64
C SER A 74 23.09 -43.50 44.63
N SER A 75 23.34 -44.18 45.74
CA SER A 75 24.43 -45.12 45.93
C SER A 75 23.89 -46.49 46.37
N GLN A 76 24.68 -47.55 46.19
CA GLN A 76 24.36 -48.88 46.71
C GLN A 76 24.60 -49.01 48.22
N ASN A 77 25.27 -48.02 48.83
CA ASN A 77 25.51 -48.00 50.27
C ASN A 77 24.25 -47.54 51.03
N PRO A 78 23.94 -48.14 52.19
CA PRO A 78 22.83 -47.70 53.02
C PRO A 78 23.09 -46.29 53.55
N GLU A 79 22.10 -45.42 53.37
CA GLU A 79 22.16 -44.01 53.75
C GLU A 79 21.13 -43.70 54.85
N VAL A 80 21.41 -42.71 55.70
CA VAL A 80 20.53 -42.29 56.80
C VAL A 80 19.39 -41.45 56.22
N GLN A 81 18.15 -41.67 56.67
CA GLN A 81 16.96 -40.97 56.12
C GLN A 81 17.05 -39.43 56.21
N GLU A 82 17.79 -38.89 57.19
CA GLU A 82 17.94 -37.45 57.39
C GLU A 82 18.90 -36.79 56.39
N THR A 83 19.75 -37.55 55.68
CA THR A 83 20.71 -36.99 54.72
C THR A 83 20.19 -36.93 53.30
N LEU A 84 19.16 -37.71 52.96
CA LEU A 84 18.62 -37.88 51.59
C LEU A 84 18.19 -36.59 50.85
N SER A 85 18.05 -35.47 51.55
CA SER A 85 17.59 -34.21 50.95
C SER A 85 18.60 -33.54 50.01
N ASP A 86 19.90 -33.83 50.15
CA ASP A 86 20.96 -33.27 49.31
C ASP A 86 21.15 -34.03 47.97
N ASN A 87 20.54 -35.21 47.86
CA ASN A 87 20.57 -36.05 46.66
C ASN A 87 19.66 -35.55 45.52
N HIS A 88 18.85 -34.52 45.76
CA HIS A 88 17.88 -34.01 44.79
C HIS A 88 18.23 -32.59 44.32
N PHE A 89 18.29 -32.40 43.01
CA PHE A 89 18.48 -31.10 42.39
C PHE A 89 17.49 -30.91 41.24
N VAL A 90 16.85 -29.76 41.18
CA VAL A 90 15.87 -29.43 40.13
C VAL A 90 16.35 -28.21 39.37
N LEU A 91 16.59 -28.38 38.07
CA LEU A 91 16.93 -27.30 37.17
C LEU A 91 15.69 -26.90 36.37
N THR A 92 15.14 -25.72 36.68
CA THR A 92 14.01 -25.15 35.94
C THR A 92 14.53 -24.34 34.75
N VAL A 93 14.23 -24.80 33.53
CA VAL A 93 14.58 -24.13 32.28
C VAL A 93 13.35 -23.38 31.75
N PRO A 94 13.38 -22.05 31.62
CA PRO A 94 12.24 -21.30 31.08
C PRO A 94 12.03 -21.60 29.58
N VAL A 95 10.78 -21.69 29.16
CA VAL A 95 10.39 -21.89 27.75
C VAL A 95 10.01 -20.55 27.15
N GLU A 96 10.69 -20.16 26.07
CA GLU A 96 10.37 -18.95 25.32
C GLU A 96 9.76 -19.31 23.96
N VAL A 97 8.67 -18.62 23.60
CA VAL A 97 8.01 -18.78 22.31
C VAL A 97 8.66 -17.83 21.30
N ASN A 98 9.25 -18.37 20.25
CA ASN A 98 9.86 -17.61 19.16
C ASN A 98 9.09 -17.82 17.85
N ALA A 99 8.07 -17.00 17.63
CA ALA A 99 7.32 -16.95 16.38
C ALA A 99 7.69 -15.69 15.60
N GLN A 100 8.20 -15.87 14.38
CA GLN A 100 8.62 -14.76 13.52
C GLN A 100 7.69 -14.68 12.32
N VAL A 101 6.63 -13.89 12.46
CA VAL A 101 5.71 -13.61 11.36
C VAL A 101 6.32 -12.53 10.48
N VAL A 102 6.33 -12.78 9.18
CA VAL A 102 6.77 -11.81 8.16
C VAL A 102 5.57 -11.51 7.26
N LEU A 103 5.34 -10.21 7.04
CA LEU A 103 4.36 -9.71 6.10
C LEU A 103 5.10 -9.13 4.90
N VAL A 104 4.75 -9.61 3.71
CA VAL A 104 5.30 -9.16 2.43
C VAL A 104 4.12 -8.81 1.52
N GLY A 105 4.30 -7.83 0.65
CA GLY A 105 3.31 -7.59 -0.40
C GLY A 105 3.92 -6.94 -1.62
N ARG A 106 3.23 -7.05 -2.75
CA ARG A 106 3.67 -6.50 -4.03
C ARG A 106 2.46 -6.08 -4.85
N SER A 107 2.64 -5.03 -5.64
CA SER A 107 1.68 -4.71 -6.69
C SER A 107 2.09 -5.41 -7.98
N ASN A 108 1.09 -5.82 -8.75
CA ASN A 108 1.26 -6.31 -10.11
C ASN A 108 0.19 -5.64 -11.00
N PRO A 109 0.60 -4.77 -11.94
CA PRO A 109 1.98 -4.33 -12.17
C PRO A 109 2.51 -3.38 -11.06
N GLU A 110 3.83 -3.31 -10.87
CA GLU A 110 4.46 -2.39 -9.91
C GLU A 110 4.44 -0.94 -10.42
N GLN A 111 4.75 -0.76 -11.71
CA GLN A 111 4.62 0.49 -12.44
C GLN A 111 3.55 0.34 -13.52
N LEU A 112 2.65 1.30 -13.60
CA LEU A 112 1.52 1.31 -14.51
C LEU A 112 1.52 2.60 -15.32
N ASP A 113 1.84 2.45 -16.60
CA ASP A 113 1.77 3.56 -17.54
C ASP A 113 0.36 3.63 -18.16
N TYR A 114 -0.24 4.83 -18.20
CA TYR A 114 -1.58 5.02 -18.76
C TYR A 114 -1.64 6.19 -19.77
N SER A 115 -2.46 6.04 -20.81
CA SER A 115 -2.70 7.12 -21.78
C SER A 115 -3.94 7.91 -21.41
N ILE A 116 -3.81 9.24 -21.44
CA ILE A 116 -4.93 10.18 -21.25
C ILE A 116 -6.00 10.02 -22.35
N ARG A 117 -5.61 9.51 -23.53
CA ARG A 117 -6.52 9.28 -24.66
C ARG A 117 -7.51 8.15 -24.40
N ASN A 118 -7.14 7.18 -23.54
CA ASN A 118 -7.97 6.02 -23.20
C ASN A 118 -9.06 6.36 -22.16
N ARG A 119 -9.41 7.64 -22.01
CA ARG A 119 -10.50 8.11 -21.17
C ARG A 119 -11.82 7.50 -21.65
N THR A 120 -12.62 6.97 -20.71
CA THR A 120 -13.94 6.44 -21.05
C THR A 120 -14.82 7.59 -21.55
N SER A 121 -15.23 7.53 -22.82
CA SER A 121 -16.09 8.56 -23.44
C SER A 121 -17.54 8.35 -23.02
N GLY A 122 -18.20 9.44 -22.60
CA GLY A 122 -19.43 9.40 -21.79
C GLY A 122 -20.65 8.73 -22.42
N ILE A 123 -20.82 7.46 -22.11
CA ILE A 123 -22.02 6.74 -21.66
C ILE A 123 -21.44 5.73 -20.65
N SER A 124 -22.01 5.60 -19.44
CA SER A 124 -21.47 4.78 -18.34
C SER A 124 -20.78 3.48 -18.82
N ALA A 125 -19.58 3.19 -18.31
CA ALA A 125 -18.86 1.97 -18.64
C ALA A 125 -19.74 0.73 -18.40
N THR A 126 -19.70 -0.23 -19.31
CA THR A 126 -20.40 -1.51 -19.13
C THR A 126 -19.45 -2.57 -18.62
N PHE A 127 -18.24 -2.63 -19.18
CA PHE A 127 -17.21 -3.60 -18.82
C PHE A 127 -16.13 -3.00 -17.91
N ASP A 128 -15.51 -3.86 -17.11
CA ASP A 128 -14.47 -3.45 -16.17
C ASP A 128 -13.19 -2.92 -16.85
N PHE A 129 -12.84 -3.42 -18.04
CA PHE A 129 -11.66 -2.95 -18.77
C PHE A 129 -11.85 -1.56 -19.41
N GLU A 130 -13.08 -1.07 -19.53
CA GLU A 130 -13.37 0.26 -20.10
C GLU A 130 -13.06 1.40 -19.13
N VAL A 131 -13.03 1.13 -17.83
CA VAL A 131 -12.73 2.13 -16.80
C VAL A 131 -11.22 2.28 -16.58
N GLY A 132 -10.45 1.23 -16.87
CA GLY A 132 -9.00 1.28 -16.89
C GLY A 132 -8.29 -0.07 -16.73
N PRO A 133 -6.96 -0.03 -16.54
CA PRO A 133 -6.12 -1.23 -16.45
C PRO A 133 -6.31 -1.96 -15.11
N LEU A 134 -5.96 -3.24 -15.12
CA LEU A 134 -6.04 -4.14 -13.98
C LEU A 134 -4.86 -3.94 -13.04
N VAL A 135 -5.13 -3.82 -11.74
CA VAL A 135 -4.14 -3.69 -10.67
C VAL A 135 -4.41 -4.76 -9.62
N THR A 136 -3.38 -5.54 -9.32
CA THR A 136 -3.43 -6.58 -8.28
C THR A 136 -2.49 -6.26 -7.15
N HIS A 137 -2.99 -6.29 -5.92
CA HIS A 137 -2.12 -6.22 -4.75
C HIS A 137 -2.11 -7.58 -4.07
N LEU A 138 -0.91 -8.13 -3.93
CA LEU A 138 -0.61 -9.42 -3.35
C LEU A 138 -0.10 -9.21 -1.93
N TYR A 139 -0.63 -9.96 -0.98
CA TYR A 139 -0.22 -9.93 0.43
C TYR A 139 0.07 -11.33 0.92
N GLN A 140 1.29 -11.56 1.37
CA GLN A 140 1.74 -12.83 1.92
C GLN A 140 2.08 -12.69 3.40
N VAL A 141 1.46 -13.51 4.23
CA VAL A 141 1.79 -13.66 5.65
C VAL A 141 2.39 -15.04 5.85
N ILE A 142 3.65 -15.09 6.31
CA ILE A 142 4.40 -16.33 6.49
C ILE A 142 5.01 -16.39 7.90
N ASN A 143 4.97 -17.55 8.53
CA ASN A 143 5.69 -17.78 9.78
C ASN A 143 7.08 -18.37 9.48
N ARG A 144 8.14 -17.58 9.66
CA ARG A 144 9.54 -18.00 9.52
C ARG A 144 10.15 -18.50 10.84
N GLY A 145 9.43 -18.33 11.95
CA GLY A 145 9.91 -18.75 13.26
C GLY A 145 9.74 -20.25 13.51
N PRO A 146 10.48 -20.81 14.49
CA PRO A 146 10.31 -22.20 14.89
C PRO A 146 8.97 -22.48 15.57
N SER A 147 8.41 -21.51 16.31
CA SER A 147 7.16 -21.69 17.05
C SER A 147 5.94 -21.42 16.16
N ALA A 148 4.90 -22.25 16.32
CA ALA A 148 3.62 -22.03 15.64
C ALA A 148 2.87 -20.82 16.22
N VAL A 149 2.15 -20.11 15.36
CA VAL A 149 1.24 -19.02 15.73
C VAL A 149 -0.16 -19.60 15.88
N SER A 150 -0.88 -19.24 16.94
CA SER A 150 -2.25 -19.71 17.19
C SER A 150 -3.27 -19.04 16.27
N SER A 151 -3.19 -17.72 16.10
CA SER A 151 -3.94 -16.98 15.09
C SER A 151 -3.28 -15.65 14.75
N ALA A 152 -3.61 -15.09 13.60
CA ALA A 152 -3.16 -13.76 13.20
C ALA A 152 -4.30 -13.01 12.50
N THR A 153 -4.23 -11.70 12.51
CA THR A 153 -5.18 -10.83 11.83
C THR A 153 -4.45 -9.97 10.82
N LEU A 154 -5.00 -9.87 9.62
CA LEU A 154 -4.52 -8.98 8.55
C LEU A 154 -5.63 -8.01 8.19
N ASP A 155 -5.41 -6.73 8.44
CA ASP A 155 -6.34 -5.64 8.14
C ASP A 155 -5.78 -4.81 6.99
N ILE A 156 -6.50 -4.76 5.86
CA ILE A 156 -6.07 -4.03 4.65
C ILE A 156 -7.02 -2.85 4.43
N PHE A 157 -6.44 -1.66 4.34
CA PHE A 157 -7.12 -0.41 4.02
C PHE A 157 -6.88 -0.07 2.55
N TRP A 158 -7.90 -0.34 1.74
CA TRP A 158 -7.88 -0.19 0.30
C TRP A 158 -8.29 1.24 -0.12
N PRO A 159 -7.54 1.96 -0.95
CA PRO A 159 -7.85 3.33 -1.36
C PRO A 159 -8.88 3.35 -2.50
N SER A 160 -10.14 3.05 -2.16
CA SER A 160 -11.23 2.93 -3.13
C SER A 160 -11.65 4.24 -3.78
N PHE A 161 -11.49 5.36 -3.08
CA PHE A 161 -11.96 6.68 -3.52
C PHE A 161 -10.86 7.73 -3.42
N ALA A 162 -10.88 8.69 -4.35
CA ALA A 162 -10.04 9.87 -4.31
C ALA A 162 -10.60 10.91 -3.34
N GLU A 163 -9.88 12.01 -3.12
CA GLU A 163 -10.26 13.09 -2.20
C GLU A 163 -11.58 13.78 -2.56
N ASN A 164 -11.94 13.76 -3.85
CA ASN A 164 -13.20 14.28 -4.37
C ASN A 164 -14.38 13.30 -4.23
N GLY A 165 -14.17 12.09 -3.67
CA GLY A 165 -15.18 11.04 -3.51
C GLY A 165 -15.43 10.19 -4.77
N LYS A 166 -14.74 10.43 -5.89
CA LYS A 166 -14.81 9.57 -7.08
C LYS A 166 -13.98 8.30 -6.89
N HIS A 167 -14.25 7.26 -7.69
CA HIS A 167 -13.48 6.02 -7.67
C HIS A 167 -12.01 6.24 -7.99
N LEU A 168 -11.11 5.54 -7.27
CA LEU A 168 -9.67 5.51 -7.52
C LEU A 168 -9.21 4.10 -7.89
N LEU A 169 -9.07 3.21 -6.90
CA LEU A 169 -8.88 1.77 -7.13
C LEU A 169 -10.22 1.05 -6.96
N TYR A 170 -10.88 0.80 -8.08
CA TYR A 170 -12.19 0.18 -8.15
C TYR A 170 -12.11 -1.32 -7.91
N LEU A 171 -12.62 -1.80 -6.78
CA LEU A 171 -12.67 -3.23 -6.47
C LEU A 171 -13.65 -3.94 -7.42
N ILE A 172 -13.14 -4.90 -8.20
CA ILE A 172 -13.96 -5.66 -9.14
C ILE A 172 -14.49 -6.97 -8.55
N ASP A 173 -13.80 -7.58 -7.59
CA ASP A 173 -14.24 -8.81 -6.93
C ASP A 173 -13.78 -8.85 -5.45
N PHE A 174 -14.26 -9.85 -4.72
CA PHE A 174 -13.79 -10.16 -3.38
C PHE A 174 -12.34 -10.70 -3.42
N PRO A 175 -11.56 -10.51 -2.34
CA PRO A 175 -10.20 -11.00 -2.27
C PRO A 175 -10.14 -12.52 -2.45
N LEU A 176 -9.22 -12.97 -3.30
CA LEU A 176 -8.90 -14.38 -3.44
C LEU A 176 -7.92 -14.77 -2.33
N VAL A 177 -8.22 -15.86 -1.64
CA VAL A 177 -7.39 -16.36 -0.55
C VAL A 177 -6.90 -17.74 -0.93
N SER A 178 -5.58 -17.88 -1.04
CA SER A 178 -4.90 -19.16 -1.17
C SER A 178 -4.09 -19.40 0.10
N SER A 179 -4.22 -20.60 0.66
CA SER A 179 -3.55 -20.94 1.90
C SER A 179 -2.92 -22.32 1.82
N TYR A 180 -1.72 -22.43 2.38
CA TYR A 180 -0.97 -23.68 2.46
C TYR A 180 -0.90 -24.12 3.92
N GLY A 181 -1.62 -25.18 4.29
CA GLY A 181 -1.64 -25.74 5.65
C GLY A 181 -2.61 -25.07 6.64
N SER A 182 -2.92 -23.78 6.44
CA SER A 182 -3.78 -23.00 7.36
C SER A 182 -5.11 -22.57 6.73
N SER A 183 -6.14 -22.34 7.54
CA SER A 183 -7.39 -21.73 7.08
C SER A 183 -7.31 -20.20 7.19
N ALA A 184 -7.84 -19.48 6.21
CA ALA A 184 -7.92 -18.03 6.24
C ALA A 184 -9.26 -17.56 5.69
N LYS A 185 -9.86 -16.54 6.33
CA LYS A 185 -11.15 -15.99 5.93
C LYS A 185 -11.08 -14.47 5.86
N CYS A 186 -11.21 -13.94 4.65
CA CYS A 186 -11.30 -12.50 4.41
C CYS A 186 -12.74 -12.04 4.21
N ARG A 187 -13.06 -10.86 4.72
CA ARG A 187 -14.36 -10.19 4.59
C ARG A 187 -14.15 -8.71 4.33
N ILE A 188 -14.97 -8.15 3.44
CA ILE A 188 -14.99 -6.71 3.18
C ILE A 188 -16.06 -6.10 4.07
N LYS A 189 -15.69 -5.11 4.91
CA LYS A 189 -16.65 -4.43 5.81
C LYS A 189 -17.69 -3.64 5.02
N GLN A 190 -17.22 -2.87 4.04
CA GLN A 190 -18.06 -2.11 3.11
C GLN A 190 -18.31 -2.93 1.84
N SER A 191 -19.10 -4.01 1.92
CA SER A 191 -19.37 -4.87 0.76
C SER A 191 -20.03 -4.13 -0.40
N GLN A 192 -20.69 -3.00 -0.14
CA GLN A 192 -21.24 -2.11 -1.17
C GLN A 192 -20.17 -1.42 -2.05
N ASN A 193 -18.92 -1.37 -1.61
CA ASN A 193 -17.82 -0.80 -2.38
C ASN A 193 -17.22 -1.81 -3.38
N VAL A 194 -17.73 -3.03 -3.43
CA VAL A 194 -17.31 -4.08 -4.38
C VAL A 194 -18.20 -4.01 -5.61
N ASN A 195 -17.60 -3.74 -6.76
CA ASN A 195 -18.28 -3.58 -8.05
C ASN A 195 -19.59 -2.76 -7.96
N PRO A 196 -19.59 -1.53 -7.37
CA PRO A 196 -20.81 -0.75 -7.14
C PRO A 196 -21.54 -0.37 -8.44
N GLU A 197 -20.80 -0.11 -9.51
CA GLU A 197 -21.33 0.20 -10.85
C GLU A 197 -21.84 -1.04 -11.60
N SER A 198 -21.77 -2.23 -10.98
CA SER A 198 -22.24 -3.49 -11.56
C SER A 198 -21.64 -3.78 -12.94
N LEU A 199 -20.35 -3.47 -13.11
CA LEU A 199 -19.62 -3.70 -14.35
C LEU A 199 -19.52 -5.21 -14.64
N THR A 200 -19.56 -5.57 -15.92
CA THR A 200 -19.30 -6.93 -16.36
C THR A 200 -17.80 -7.21 -16.27
N ILE A 201 -17.43 -8.05 -15.30
CA ILE A 201 -16.05 -8.39 -14.97
C ILE A 201 -15.50 -9.37 -16.01
N SER A 202 -14.44 -8.97 -16.70
CA SER A 202 -13.64 -9.83 -17.56
C SER A 202 -12.96 -10.96 -16.76
N ASN A 203 -12.83 -12.14 -17.38
CA ASN A 203 -12.21 -13.31 -16.75
C ASN A 203 -10.67 -13.25 -16.70
N GLU A 204 -10.05 -12.13 -17.13
CA GLU A 204 -8.59 -11.93 -17.13
C GLU A 204 -7.96 -12.15 -15.75
N HIS A 205 -8.76 -12.01 -14.70
CA HIS A 205 -8.29 -12.06 -13.32
C HIS A 205 -8.43 -13.41 -12.62
N LEU A 206 -9.06 -14.38 -13.27
CA LEU A 206 -9.33 -15.68 -12.66
C LEU A 206 -8.35 -16.72 -13.21
N PRO A 207 -7.57 -17.40 -12.35
CA PRO A 207 -6.93 -18.65 -12.73
C PRO A 207 -8.00 -19.69 -13.12
N GLU A 208 -7.76 -20.49 -14.17
CA GLU A 208 -8.74 -21.41 -14.77
C GLU A 208 -9.44 -22.35 -13.76
N ASP A 209 -8.75 -22.75 -12.67
CA ASP A 209 -9.28 -23.64 -11.62
C ASP A 209 -10.38 -23.02 -10.73
N ASN A 210 -10.50 -21.69 -10.68
CA ASN A 210 -11.43 -20.99 -9.78
C ASN A 210 -12.80 -20.66 -10.40
N VAL A 211 -12.94 -20.84 -11.72
CA VAL A 211 -14.16 -20.57 -12.49
C VAL A 211 -15.34 -21.41 -11.97
N GLN A 212 -15.11 -22.69 -11.63
CA GLN A 212 -16.15 -23.60 -11.14
C GLN A 212 -16.68 -23.24 -9.73
N ARG A 213 -15.85 -22.68 -8.85
CA ARG A 213 -16.28 -22.27 -7.50
C ARG A 213 -17.10 -20.97 -7.53
N ARG A 214 -16.81 -20.07 -8.48
CA ARG A 214 -17.55 -18.81 -8.68
C ARG A 214 -19.00 -19.05 -9.10
N PHE A 215 -19.23 -19.97 -10.04
CA PHE A 215 -20.58 -20.37 -10.44
C PHE A 215 -21.41 -20.92 -9.27
N LYS A 216 -20.76 -21.60 -8.31
CA LYS A 216 -21.43 -22.15 -7.12
C LYS A 216 -21.81 -21.06 -6.09
N ARG A 217 -20.90 -20.11 -5.79
CA ARG A 217 -21.18 -19.00 -4.85
C ARG A 217 -22.18 -17.98 -5.40
N SER A 218 -22.16 -17.70 -6.70
CA SER A 218 -23.11 -16.78 -7.34
C SER A 218 -24.54 -17.30 -7.20
N ALA A 219 -24.76 -18.59 -7.44
CA ALA A 219 -26.07 -19.23 -7.30
C ALA A 219 -26.59 -19.21 -5.84
N GLU A 220 -25.72 -19.44 -4.85
CA GLU A 220 -26.10 -19.40 -3.42
C GLU A 220 -26.44 -17.98 -2.93
N HIS A 221 -25.72 -16.96 -3.41
CA HIS A 221 -25.99 -15.57 -3.03
C HIS A 221 -27.29 -15.06 -3.65
N GLU A 222 -27.58 -15.42 -4.91
CA GLU A 222 -28.85 -15.07 -5.56
C GLU A 222 -30.05 -15.72 -4.88
N LEU A 223 -29.90 -16.95 -4.39
CA LEU A 223 -30.95 -17.67 -3.66
C LEU A 223 -31.25 -17.00 -2.31
N LYS A 224 -30.21 -16.63 -1.54
CA LYS A 224 -30.36 -15.92 -0.26
C LYS A 224 -30.95 -14.53 -0.41
N LEU A 225 -30.60 -13.80 -1.47
CA LEU A 225 -31.15 -12.47 -1.73
C LEU A 225 -32.64 -12.52 -2.10
N ARG A 226 -33.10 -13.60 -2.76
CA ARG A 226 -34.51 -13.83 -3.04
C ARG A 226 -35.32 -14.13 -1.79
N GLU A 227 -34.76 -14.91 -0.87
CA GLU A 227 -35.36 -15.25 0.43
C GLU A 227 -35.56 -13.99 1.30
N VAL A 228 -34.52 -13.17 1.46
CA VAL A 228 -34.58 -11.91 2.24
C VAL A 228 -35.56 -10.89 1.62
N LYS A 229 -35.61 -10.78 0.29
CA LYS A 229 -36.59 -9.91 -0.39
C LYS A 229 -38.03 -10.42 -0.23
N GLN A 230 -38.23 -11.70 -0.01
CA GLN A 230 -39.54 -12.29 0.23
C GLN A 230 -40.00 -11.99 1.67
N ASP A 231 -39.13 -12.18 2.66
CA ASP A 231 -39.39 -11.82 4.06
C ASP A 231 -39.72 -10.34 4.23
N LEU A 232 -39.00 -9.45 3.54
CA LEU A 232 -39.26 -8.02 3.59
C LEU A 232 -40.63 -7.65 2.98
N ARG A 233 -41.04 -8.33 1.90
CA ARG A 233 -42.36 -8.14 1.28
C ARG A 233 -43.48 -8.60 2.19
N ASP A 234 -43.27 -9.69 2.92
CA ASP A 234 -44.25 -10.23 3.86
C ASP A 234 -44.37 -9.36 5.12
N ALA A 235 -43.26 -8.85 5.65
CA ALA A 235 -43.25 -7.90 6.76
C ALA A 235 -43.97 -6.58 6.43
N VAL A 236 -43.78 -6.05 5.21
CA VAL A 236 -44.49 -4.85 4.74
C VAL A 236 -45.99 -5.12 4.54
N ARG A 237 -46.36 -6.32 4.08
CA ARG A 237 -47.76 -6.72 3.91
C ARG A 237 -48.48 -6.79 5.27
N LEU A 238 -47.84 -7.39 6.27
CA LEU A 238 -48.33 -7.47 7.66
C LEU A 238 -48.45 -6.09 8.32
N ALA A 239 -47.47 -5.20 8.10
CA ALA A 239 -47.53 -3.83 8.61
C ALA A 239 -48.66 -3.01 7.97
N LYS A 240 -49.04 -3.33 6.74
CA LYS A 240 -50.15 -2.68 6.01
C LYS A 240 -51.52 -3.18 6.45
N GLU A 241 -51.61 -4.42 6.91
CA GLU A 241 -52.81 -5.04 7.48
C GLU A 241 -53.08 -4.59 8.93
N ALA A 242 -52.06 -4.13 9.65
CA ALA A 242 -52.17 -3.68 11.04
C ALA A 242 -52.81 -2.28 11.24
N GLY A 243 -53.08 -1.53 10.17
CA GLY A 243 -53.74 -0.22 10.21
C GLY A 243 -52.87 0.94 10.77
N PRO A 244 -53.08 2.20 10.33
CA PRO A 244 -52.28 3.34 10.79
C PRO A 244 -52.84 3.89 12.10
N GLY A 245 -52.14 3.75 13.25
CA GLY A 245 -52.73 4.28 14.48
C GLY A 245 -52.04 4.20 15.84
N THR A 246 -50.79 3.76 16.00
CA THR A 246 -50.12 3.81 17.33
C THR A 246 -48.86 4.67 17.30
N ALA A 247 -49.06 5.98 17.21
CA ALA A 247 -48.05 6.98 17.51
C ALA A 247 -48.27 7.52 18.94
N VAL A 248 -47.38 7.15 19.87
CA VAL A 248 -47.30 7.78 21.19
C VAL A 248 -46.68 9.16 21.02
N ALA A 249 -47.38 10.17 21.53
CA ALA A 249 -46.99 11.57 21.48
C ALA A 249 -45.66 11.84 22.22
N TYR A 250 -44.68 12.38 21.52
CA TYR A 250 -43.48 12.96 22.13
C TYR A 250 -43.57 14.49 22.06
N ARG A 251 -43.66 15.13 23.22
CA ARG A 251 -43.74 16.59 23.39
C ARG A 251 -42.52 17.06 24.19
N GLY A 252 -41.62 17.79 23.53
CA GLY A 252 -40.51 18.52 24.14
C GLY A 252 -39.77 19.25 23.01
N GLY A 253 -39.74 20.57 22.93
CA GLY A 253 -39.22 21.48 23.95
C GLY A 253 -37.87 22.01 23.45
N LEU A 254 -37.90 22.86 22.41
CA LEU A 254 -36.70 23.43 21.79
C LEU A 254 -36.09 24.50 22.70
N SER A 255 -34.93 24.21 23.29
CA SER A 255 -34.05 25.19 23.94
C SER A 255 -32.59 24.74 23.84
N ARG A 256 -31.69 25.64 23.40
CA ARG A 256 -30.21 25.57 23.47
C ARG A 256 -29.48 24.41 22.74
N ILE A 257 -30.02 23.88 21.64
CA ILE A 257 -29.45 22.70 20.92
C ILE A 257 -28.45 23.06 19.79
N SER A 258 -28.48 24.29 19.26
CA SER A 258 -27.73 24.65 18.04
C SER A 258 -26.21 24.72 18.22
N VAL A 259 -25.70 25.09 19.40
CA VAL A 259 -24.24 25.22 19.63
C VAL A 259 -23.58 23.87 20.00
N ARG A 260 -24.29 22.98 20.70
CA ARG A 260 -23.78 21.64 21.07
C ARG A 260 -23.73 20.66 19.89
N ARG A 261 -24.68 20.74 18.94
CA ARG A 261 -24.62 19.97 17.69
C ARG A 261 -23.47 20.43 16.80
N PHE A 262 -23.26 21.74 16.67
CA PHE A 262 -22.13 22.28 15.90
C PHE A 262 -20.78 21.87 16.50
N ARG A 263 -20.64 21.92 17.84
CA ARG A 263 -19.41 21.52 18.52
C ARG A 263 -19.10 20.01 18.38
N ARG A 264 -20.12 19.13 18.46
CA ARG A 264 -19.94 17.69 18.19
C ARG A 264 -19.57 17.40 16.73
N SER A 265 -20.08 18.17 15.77
CA SER A 265 -19.73 18.05 14.35
C SER A 265 -18.28 18.46 14.10
N ALA A 266 -17.83 19.58 14.68
CA ALA A 266 -16.46 20.06 14.53
C ALA A 266 -15.43 19.13 15.21
N GLU A 267 -15.74 18.60 16.41
CA GLU A 267 -14.89 17.61 17.09
C GLU A 267 -14.78 16.30 16.30
N HIS A 268 -15.84 15.87 15.61
CA HIS A 268 -15.83 14.69 14.75
C HIS A 268 -14.95 14.89 13.51
N GLU A 269 -15.06 16.03 12.83
CA GLU A 269 -14.21 16.35 11.67
C GLU A 269 -12.73 16.45 12.04
N LEU A 270 -12.40 17.00 13.21
CA LEU A 270 -11.02 17.07 13.69
C LEU A 270 -10.43 15.68 13.91
N LYS A 271 -11.19 14.76 14.53
CA LYS A 271 -10.77 13.36 14.69
C LYS A 271 -10.59 12.65 13.36
N LEU A 272 -11.48 12.90 12.41
CA LEU A 272 -11.37 12.31 11.07
C LEU A 272 -10.09 12.77 10.36
N ARG A 273 -9.74 14.05 10.49
CA ARG A 273 -8.50 14.62 9.95
C ARG A 273 -7.26 14.01 10.61
N GLU A 274 -7.30 13.83 11.92
CA GLU A 274 -6.23 13.17 12.69
C GLU A 274 -6.01 11.73 12.20
N VAL A 275 -7.06 10.90 12.13
CA VAL A 275 -6.96 9.51 11.63
C VAL A 275 -6.46 9.47 10.19
N LYS A 276 -6.89 10.42 9.34
CA LYS A 276 -6.42 10.52 7.96
C LYS A 276 -4.94 10.90 7.88
N GLN A 277 -4.47 11.75 8.79
CA GLN A 277 -3.06 12.10 8.89
C GLN A 277 -2.24 10.91 9.37
N ASP A 278 -2.71 10.18 10.40
CA ASP A 278 -2.08 8.95 10.88
C ASP A 278 -1.95 7.90 9.78
N LEU A 279 -2.99 7.73 8.95
CA LEU A 279 -2.94 6.84 7.77
C LEU A 279 -1.86 7.28 6.77
N ARG A 280 -1.75 8.58 6.49
CA ARG A 280 -0.73 9.12 5.57
C ARG A 280 0.68 8.94 6.13
N ASP A 281 0.86 9.16 7.42
CA ASP A 281 2.14 8.99 8.11
C ASP A 281 2.53 7.52 8.20
N ALA A 282 1.58 6.62 8.42
CA ALA A 282 1.79 5.17 8.38
C ALA A 282 2.18 4.68 6.97
N VAL A 283 1.54 5.18 5.92
CA VAL A 283 1.95 4.86 4.53
C VAL A 283 3.38 5.34 4.28
N ARG A 284 3.73 6.56 4.72
CA ARG A 284 5.09 7.10 4.58
C ARG A 284 6.12 6.22 5.29
N LEU A 285 5.86 5.88 6.55
CA LEU A 285 6.72 5.03 7.36
C LEU A 285 6.91 3.64 6.73
N ALA A 286 5.85 3.06 6.17
CA ALA A 286 5.95 1.79 5.47
C ALA A 286 6.75 1.88 4.16
N LYS A 287 6.63 2.98 3.40
CA LYS A 287 7.43 3.22 2.19
C LYS A 287 8.92 3.39 2.50
N GLU A 288 9.26 4.05 3.60
CA GLU A 288 10.65 4.24 4.04
C GLU A 288 11.37 2.92 4.37
N ALA A 289 10.62 1.88 4.76
CA ALA A 289 11.17 0.55 5.03
C ALA A 289 11.62 -0.19 3.76
N GLY A 290 11.12 0.21 2.58
CA GLY A 290 11.38 -0.42 1.29
C GLY A 290 10.11 -0.97 0.63
N PRO A 291 10.12 -1.17 -0.70
CA PRO A 291 8.96 -1.65 -1.44
C PRO A 291 8.61 -3.08 -1.01
N GLY A 292 7.38 -3.26 -0.54
CA GLY A 292 6.83 -4.58 -0.24
C GLY A 292 7.30 -5.21 1.07
N THR A 293 8.08 -4.50 1.89
CA THR A 293 8.59 -4.97 3.18
C THR A 293 7.81 -4.39 4.35
N ALA A 294 7.41 -5.24 5.30
CA ALA A 294 6.74 -4.77 6.50
C ALA A 294 7.72 -4.28 7.57
N VAL A 295 7.26 -3.31 8.38
CA VAL A 295 7.98 -2.73 9.51
C VAL A 295 7.15 -2.82 10.79
N ALA A 296 7.81 -2.91 11.94
CA ALA A 296 7.12 -2.90 13.23
C ALA A 296 6.49 -1.53 13.49
N TYR A 297 5.18 -1.50 13.70
CA TYR A 297 4.41 -0.27 13.88
C TYR A 297 4.07 -0.01 15.34
N ARG A 298 4.33 1.23 15.77
CA ARG A 298 4.12 1.70 17.15
C ARG A 298 3.16 2.90 17.24
N GLY A 299 2.45 3.22 16.15
CA GLY A 299 1.50 4.33 16.13
C GLY A 299 0.09 3.94 16.61
N GLY A 300 -0.85 4.89 16.53
CA GLY A 300 -2.22 4.74 17.06
C GLY A 300 -3.20 3.95 16.17
N LEU A 301 -2.79 3.54 14.96
CA LEU A 301 -3.68 2.83 14.04
C LEU A 301 -3.96 1.40 14.53
N SER A 302 -5.23 1.03 14.48
CA SER A 302 -5.72 -0.30 14.83
C SER A 302 -6.97 -0.62 14.02
N ARG A 303 -7.37 -1.90 14.05
CA ARG A 303 -8.65 -2.39 13.47
C ARG A 303 -9.86 -1.56 13.91
N ILE A 304 -9.83 -0.96 15.10
CA ILE A 304 -10.96 -0.22 15.69
C ILE A 304 -10.89 1.28 15.38
N SER A 305 -9.69 1.84 15.22
CA SER A 305 -9.52 3.29 15.04
C SER A 305 -9.80 3.78 13.63
N VAL A 306 -9.69 2.91 12.62
CA VAL A 306 -9.90 3.26 11.22
C VAL A 306 -11.31 2.86 10.79
N ASN A 307 -12.18 3.85 10.58
CA ASN A 307 -13.53 3.64 10.05
C ASN A 307 -13.61 4.07 8.58
N CYS A 308 -13.57 3.09 7.67
CA CYS A 308 -13.70 3.33 6.23
C CYS A 308 -15.13 3.71 5.76
N ASN A 309 -16.11 3.84 6.66
CA ASN A 309 -17.42 4.41 6.27
C ASN A 309 -17.36 5.94 6.11
N ASP A 310 -16.52 6.60 6.91
CA ASP A 310 -16.34 8.06 6.92
C ASP A 310 -15.06 8.50 6.18
N LEU A 311 -14.27 7.53 5.72
CA LEU A 311 -13.00 7.72 5.01
C LEU A 311 -13.11 7.17 3.59
N ASN A 312 -12.23 7.63 2.71
CA ASN A 312 -12.20 7.28 1.28
C ASN A 312 -11.56 5.90 1.02
N CYS A 313 -11.78 4.94 1.92
CA CYS A 313 -11.19 3.62 1.86
C CYS A 313 -12.24 2.50 1.91
N THR A 314 -11.80 1.28 1.65
CA THR A 314 -12.54 0.04 1.96
C THR A 314 -11.70 -0.79 2.91
N HIS A 315 -12.29 -1.25 4.01
CA HIS A 315 -11.62 -2.09 4.99
C HIS A 315 -11.86 -3.57 4.70
N ILE A 316 -10.78 -4.31 4.50
CA ILE A 316 -10.77 -5.75 4.26
C ILE A 316 -10.15 -6.41 5.49
N GLU A 317 -10.96 -7.20 6.19
CA GLU A 317 -10.60 -7.89 7.42
C GLU A 317 -10.34 -9.36 7.11
N CYS A 318 -9.12 -9.83 7.35
CA CYS A 318 -8.73 -11.22 7.17
C CYS A 318 -8.34 -11.83 8.52
N ASP A 319 -9.07 -12.87 8.92
CA ASP A 319 -8.75 -13.68 10.09
C ASP A 319 -7.98 -14.92 9.61
N LEU A 320 -6.74 -15.04 10.08
CA LEU A 320 -5.81 -16.12 9.74
C LEU A 320 -5.79 -17.14 10.88
N GLY A 321 -5.96 -18.40 10.53
CA GLY A 321 -5.85 -19.53 11.45
C GLY A 321 -4.41 -19.78 11.91
N PRO A 322 -4.16 -20.92 12.56
CA PRO A 322 -2.84 -21.24 13.06
C PRO A 322 -1.84 -21.45 11.93
N LEU A 323 -0.66 -20.82 12.06
CA LEU A 323 0.44 -20.88 11.09
C LEU A 323 1.63 -21.61 11.71
N LYS A 324 1.93 -22.82 11.22
CA LYS A 324 3.14 -23.54 11.60
C LYS A 324 4.36 -22.94 10.92
N LYS A 325 5.53 -23.46 11.28
CA LYS A 325 6.80 -23.09 10.63
C LYS A 325 6.70 -23.25 9.12
N ASP A 326 7.09 -22.19 8.41
CA ASP A 326 7.11 -22.05 6.95
C ASP A 326 5.74 -22.16 6.24
N GLU A 327 4.63 -22.19 6.99
CA GLU A 327 3.29 -22.06 6.41
C GLU A 327 2.97 -20.59 6.10
N PHE A 328 2.19 -20.38 5.03
CA PHE A 328 1.82 -19.05 4.57
C PHE A 328 0.38 -18.97 4.08
N VAL A 329 -0.14 -17.74 4.12
CA VAL A 329 -1.41 -17.35 3.49
C VAL A 329 -1.11 -16.24 2.49
N LEU A 330 -1.66 -16.37 1.30
CA LEU A 330 -1.61 -15.38 0.23
C LEU A 330 -3.02 -14.82 -0.02
N VAL A 331 -3.13 -13.50 0.02
CA VAL A 331 -4.35 -12.75 -0.26
C VAL A 331 -4.11 -11.90 -1.49
N GLU A 332 -4.92 -12.09 -2.52
CA GLU A 332 -4.87 -11.35 -3.77
C GLU A 332 -6.10 -10.44 -3.86
N ILE A 333 -5.86 -9.14 -4.01
CA ILE A 333 -6.90 -8.14 -4.17
C ILE A 333 -6.86 -7.61 -5.59
N PHE A 334 -8.06 -7.41 -6.11
CA PHE A 334 -8.36 -7.36 -7.51
C PHE A 334 -9.14 -6.09 -7.82
N ALA A 335 -8.52 -5.16 -8.54
CA ALA A 335 -9.08 -3.85 -8.80
C ALA A 335 -8.73 -3.31 -10.19
N ARG A 336 -9.53 -2.35 -10.66
CA ARG A 336 -9.25 -1.55 -11.86
C ARG A 336 -8.89 -0.14 -11.45
N LEU A 337 -7.87 0.44 -12.09
CA LEU A 337 -7.54 1.85 -11.90
C LEU A 337 -8.56 2.72 -12.64
N TRP A 338 -9.20 3.66 -11.95
CA TRP A 338 -10.24 4.50 -12.56
C TRP A 338 -9.65 5.73 -13.26
N LEU A 339 -9.36 5.59 -14.56
CA LEU A 339 -8.61 6.61 -15.34
C LEU A 339 -9.28 7.98 -15.34
N ASN A 340 -10.61 8.03 -15.41
CA ASN A 340 -11.35 9.30 -15.46
C ASN A 340 -11.07 10.19 -14.24
N THR A 341 -10.88 9.61 -13.05
CA THR A 341 -10.61 10.37 -11.83
C THR A 341 -9.20 10.93 -11.84
N LEU A 342 -8.20 10.13 -12.26
CA LEU A 342 -6.82 10.60 -12.35
C LEU A 342 -6.69 11.77 -13.33
N ILE A 343 -7.37 11.67 -14.49
CA ILE A 343 -7.36 12.72 -15.51
C ILE A 343 -8.11 13.97 -15.02
N ASP A 344 -9.27 13.82 -14.38
CA ASP A 344 -10.07 14.95 -13.87
C ASP A 344 -9.37 15.72 -12.75
N ASP A 345 -8.72 15.00 -11.84
CA ASP A 345 -8.04 15.58 -10.68
C ASP A 345 -6.59 15.98 -10.98
N ASN A 346 -6.15 15.85 -12.24
CA ASN A 346 -4.81 16.24 -12.69
C ASN A 346 -3.69 15.49 -11.93
N ILE A 347 -3.93 14.21 -11.64
CA ILE A 347 -3.03 13.30 -10.92
C ILE A 347 -2.19 12.55 -11.95
N PHE A 348 -1.09 13.17 -12.37
CA PHE A 348 -0.24 12.65 -13.44
C PHE A 348 0.79 11.65 -12.95
N GLU A 349 1.57 12.00 -11.92
CA GLU A 349 2.53 11.12 -11.26
C GLU A 349 2.06 10.90 -9.82
N ALA A 350 1.66 9.67 -9.48
CA ALA A 350 1.20 9.37 -8.13
C ALA A 350 1.42 7.92 -7.72
N ASP A 351 2.02 7.76 -6.54
CA ASP A 351 2.09 6.48 -5.84
C ASP A 351 0.76 6.16 -5.16
N ILE A 352 -0.06 5.31 -5.77
CA ILE A 352 -1.28 4.83 -5.13
C ILE A 352 -0.93 3.67 -4.22
N SER A 353 -1.11 3.86 -2.91
CA SER A 353 -0.66 2.92 -1.89
C SER A 353 -1.84 2.38 -1.09
N SER A 354 -1.95 1.06 -0.94
CA SER A 354 -2.83 0.45 0.06
C SER A 354 -2.02 0.06 1.29
N LEU A 355 -2.64 0.21 2.46
CA LEU A 355 -1.99 -0.02 3.75
C LEU A 355 -2.48 -1.34 4.35
N ALA A 356 -1.56 -2.18 4.79
CA ALA A 356 -1.86 -3.42 5.49
C ALA A 356 -1.25 -3.41 6.89
N LEU A 357 -2.04 -3.84 7.87
CA LEU A 357 -1.66 -3.98 9.26
C LEU A 357 -1.89 -5.44 9.67
N ALA A 358 -0.81 -6.17 9.94
CA ALA A 358 -0.88 -7.52 10.48
C ALA A 358 -0.59 -7.51 11.99
N LYS A 359 -1.43 -8.18 12.76
CA LYS A 359 -1.22 -8.38 14.20
C LYS A 359 -1.23 -9.87 14.50
N VAL A 360 -0.20 -10.33 15.19
CA VAL A 360 -0.09 -11.72 15.63
C VAL A 360 -0.83 -11.85 16.96
N SER A 361 -1.73 -12.82 17.05
CA SER A 361 -2.30 -13.24 18.32
C SER A 361 -1.47 -14.45 18.77
N THR A 362 -0.51 -14.20 19.64
CA THR A 362 0.43 -15.23 20.07
C THR A 362 -0.15 -16.11 21.18
N LEU A 363 0.57 -17.17 21.52
CA LEU A 363 0.28 -18.03 22.68
C LEU A 363 0.32 -17.25 24.00
N PRO A 364 -0.28 -17.76 25.10
CA PRO A 364 -0.37 -17.06 26.38
C PRO A 364 0.96 -16.57 26.97
N ASN A 365 2.05 -17.32 26.72
CA ASN A 365 3.39 -17.05 27.25
C ASN A 365 4.28 -16.25 26.29
N ALA A 366 3.77 -15.86 25.12
CA ALA A 366 4.57 -15.17 24.12
C ALA A 366 4.61 -13.65 24.34
N PRO A 367 5.75 -13.00 24.07
CA PRO A 367 5.87 -11.55 24.19
C PRO A 367 4.91 -10.84 23.22
N HIS A 368 4.34 -9.72 23.68
CA HIS A 368 3.48 -8.90 22.83
C HIS A 368 4.31 -8.29 21.70
N SER A 369 4.20 -8.85 20.50
CA SER A 369 4.82 -8.31 19.30
C SER A 369 4.05 -7.07 18.82
N ALA A 370 4.78 -6.02 18.45
CA ALA A 370 4.20 -4.89 17.73
C ALA A 370 3.55 -5.35 16.42
N PRO A 371 2.44 -4.74 15.99
CA PRO A 371 1.85 -5.06 14.70
C PRO A 371 2.82 -4.74 13.56
N LEU A 372 2.76 -5.51 12.48
CA LEU A 372 3.51 -5.30 11.27
C LEU A 372 2.71 -4.41 10.33
N LEU A 373 3.36 -3.40 9.77
CA LEU A 373 2.77 -2.43 8.86
C LEU A 373 3.47 -2.50 7.52
N LEU A 374 2.68 -2.53 6.45
CA LEU A 374 3.15 -2.66 5.08
C LEU A 374 2.33 -1.73 4.18
N ALA A 375 3.01 -1.04 3.26
CA ALA A 375 2.36 -0.35 2.15
C ALA A 375 2.69 -1.09 0.85
N VAL A 376 1.66 -1.38 0.07
CA VAL A 376 1.81 -1.89 -1.30
C VAL A 376 1.46 -0.76 -2.25
N THR A 377 2.44 -0.39 -3.07
CA THR A 377 2.40 0.79 -3.95
C THR A 377 2.30 0.36 -5.40
N THR A 378 1.42 1.00 -6.15
CA THR A 378 1.44 1.02 -7.60
C THR A 378 1.89 2.41 -8.03
N ASP A 379 3.01 2.48 -8.74
CA ASP A 379 3.47 3.72 -9.38
C ASP A 379 2.67 3.93 -10.67
N VAL A 380 2.14 5.13 -10.86
CA VAL A 380 1.24 5.42 -11.97
C VAL A 380 1.74 6.65 -12.72
N ASN A 381 2.09 6.45 -14.00
CA ASN A 381 2.72 7.45 -14.85
C ASN A 381 1.95 7.66 -16.17
N PRO A 382 1.84 8.88 -16.71
CA PRO A 382 1.14 9.12 -17.95
C PRO A 382 2.08 8.90 -19.14
N THR A 383 1.61 8.21 -20.18
CA THR A 383 2.40 8.02 -21.42
C THR A 383 2.43 9.26 -22.32
N ASP A 384 1.44 10.15 -22.18
CA ASP A 384 1.24 11.31 -23.05
C ASP A 384 1.27 12.65 -22.27
N PRO A 385 2.39 13.04 -21.65
CA PRO A 385 2.46 14.28 -20.86
C PRO A 385 2.22 15.56 -21.69
N GLU A 386 2.49 15.50 -23.00
CA GLU A 386 2.36 16.63 -23.94
C GLU A 386 0.90 17.07 -24.19
N LEU A 387 -0.08 16.17 -24.02
CA LEU A 387 -1.51 16.50 -24.21
C LEU A 387 -2.02 17.49 -23.17
N TYR A 388 -1.30 17.64 -22.05
CA TYR A 388 -1.53 18.64 -21.03
C TYR A 388 -0.37 19.65 -20.97
N ARG A 389 0.33 19.91 -22.08
CA ARG A 389 1.06 21.18 -22.21
C ARG A 389 0.00 22.28 -22.21
N ARG A 390 -0.42 22.64 -20.99
CA ARG A 390 -1.48 23.56 -20.60
C ARG A 390 -1.60 24.59 -21.70
N GLU A 391 -2.64 24.50 -22.52
CA GLU A 391 -2.88 25.49 -23.56
C GLU A 391 -2.89 26.83 -22.85
N VAL A 392 -1.79 27.57 -22.98
CA VAL A 392 -1.60 28.80 -22.23
C VAL A 392 -2.76 29.69 -22.65
N PRO A 393 -3.62 30.11 -21.71
CA PRO A 393 -4.80 30.87 -22.04
C PRO A 393 -4.46 32.00 -23.02
N TRP A 394 -5.24 32.14 -24.08
CA TRP A 394 -4.86 33.01 -25.20
C TRP A 394 -4.58 34.47 -24.78
N TRP A 395 -5.20 34.92 -23.70
CA TRP A 395 -4.99 36.25 -23.13
C TRP A 395 -3.55 36.49 -22.68
N LEU A 396 -2.79 35.46 -22.32
CA LEU A 396 -1.37 35.58 -21.96
C LEU A 396 -0.49 35.85 -23.20
N TYR A 397 -0.83 35.28 -24.36
CA TYR A 397 -0.16 35.64 -25.61
C TYR A 397 -0.43 37.10 -25.97
N VAL A 398 -1.68 37.56 -25.78
CA VAL A 398 -2.06 38.96 -26.00
C VAL A 398 -1.33 39.89 -25.02
N LEU A 399 -1.26 39.51 -23.75
CA LEU A 399 -0.54 40.27 -22.72
C LEU A 399 0.96 40.37 -23.06
N ALA A 400 1.59 39.26 -23.47
CA ALA A 400 2.98 39.25 -23.89
C ALA A 400 3.22 40.12 -25.12
N ALA A 401 2.32 40.09 -26.10
CA ALA A 401 2.40 40.95 -27.28
C ALA A 401 2.25 42.45 -26.92
N LEU A 402 1.34 42.80 -26.01
CA LEU A 402 1.17 44.18 -25.53
C LEU A 402 2.43 44.68 -24.80
N ILE A 403 3.01 43.86 -23.91
CA ILE A 403 4.26 44.19 -23.22
C ILE A 403 5.40 44.35 -24.24
N GLY A 404 5.49 43.46 -25.23
CA GLY A 404 6.47 43.55 -26.31
C GLY A 404 6.34 44.84 -27.13
N LEU A 405 5.12 45.25 -27.46
CA LEU A 405 4.87 46.51 -28.19
C LEU A 405 5.23 47.75 -27.35
N VAL A 406 4.96 47.74 -26.05
CA VAL A 406 5.36 48.83 -25.15
C VAL A 406 6.88 48.95 -25.08
N ILE A 407 7.58 47.83 -24.92
CA ILE A 407 9.06 47.81 -24.91
C ILE A 407 9.61 48.29 -26.26
N LEU A 408 9.03 47.83 -27.38
CA LEU A 408 9.43 48.27 -28.72
C LEU A 408 9.24 49.78 -28.90
N ALA A 409 8.10 50.32 -28.46
CA ALA A 409 7.81 51.75 -28.52
C ALA A 409 8.81 52.56 -27.67
N LEU A 410 9.13 52.08 -26.46
CA LEU A 410 10.15 52.71 -25.61
C LEU A 410 11.54 52.67 -26.26
N LEU A 411 11.92 51.56 -26.90
CA LEU A 411 13.19 51.47 -27.63
C LEU A 411 13.23 52.45 -28.81
N VAL A 412 12.15 52.57 -29.58
CA VAL A 412 12.08 53.55 -30.67
C VAL A 412 12.19 54.97 -30.12
N LEU A 413 11.54 55.30 -29.01
CA LEU A 413 11.66 56.60 -28.35
C LEU A 413 13.08 56.87 -27.84
N CYS A 414 13.73 55.88 -27.23
CA CYS A 414 15.14 55.97 -26.83
C CYS A 414 16.05 56.20 -28.02
N LEU A 415 15.90 55.43 -29.11
CA LEU A 415 16.71 55.56 -30.33
C LEU A 415 16.46 56.89 -31.05
N TRP A 416 15.21 57.39 -31.03
CA TRP A 416 14.86 58.70 -31.54
C TRP A 416 15.49 59.82 -30.70
N ARG A 417 15.43 59.70 -29.37
CA ARG A 417 16.02 60.69 -28.45
C ARG A 417 17.56 60.69 -28.49
N CYS A 418 18.17 59.53 -28.73
CA CYS A 418 19.61 59.37 -28.99
C CYS A 418 20.03 59.82 -30.40
N GLY A 419 19.12 60.30 -31.24
CA GLY A 419 19.44 60.95 -32.52
C GLY A 419 19.78 60.00 -33.68
N PHE A 420 19.55 58.70 -33.54
CA PHE A 420 19.89 57.69 -34.56
C PHE A 420 19.19 57.92 -35.91
N PHE A 421 17.96 58.49 -35.91
CA PHE A 421 17.19 58.73 -37.13
C PHE A 421 17.54 60.04 -37.87
N LYS A 422 18.48 60.85 -37.37
CA LYS A 422 18.98 62.03 -38.09
C LYS A 422 20.05 61.61 -39.09
N ARG A 423 19.65 61.21 -40.30
CA ARG A 423 20.60 61.00 -41.41
C ARG A 423 20.99 62.36 -41.99
N ASN A 424 22.24 62.76 -41.78
CA ASN A 424 22.89 63.78 -42.60
C ASN A 424 22.99 63.23 -44.03
N ARG A 425 22.15 63.70 -44.95
CA ARG A 425 22.36 63.46 -46.37
C ARG A 425 23.49 64.40 -46.81
N PRO A 426 24.59 63.91 -47.42
CA PRO A 426 25.59 64.80 -47.99
C PRO A 426 24.92 65.67 -49.06
N HIS A 427 25.32 66.95 -49.13
CA HIS A 427 24.80 67.88 -50.13
C HIS A 427 24.99 67.28 -51.52
N SER A 428 23.91 67.21 -52.31
CA SER A 428 23.99 66.88 -53.72
C SER A 428 24.92 67.88 -54.40
N GLU A 429 26.06 67.43 -54.90
CA GLU A 429 26.90 68.22 -55.79
C GLU A 429 26.03 68.68 -56.96
N LYS A 430 25.97 70.00 -57.17
CA LYS A 430 25.31 70.60 -58.33
C LYS A 430 26.15 70.22 -59.55
N ALA A 431 25.59 69.41 -60.45
CA ALA A 431 26.23 69.07 -61.71
C ALA A 431 26.58 70.35 -62.48
N THR A 432 27.84 70.49 -62.88
CA THR A 432 28.32 71.57 -63.75
C THR A 432 28.16 71.13 -65.20
N LEU A 433 27.63 72.05 -66.04
CA LEU A 433 27.37 71.81 -67.46
C LEU A 433 28.68 71.93 -68.24
N ASP A 434 29.22 70.81 -68.72
CA ASP A 434 30.34 70.81 -69.65
C ASP A 434 29.82 70.86 -71.10
N ARG A 435 30.14 71.92 -71.83
CA ARG A 435 29.76 72.12 -73.23
C ARG A 435 30.99 71.92 -74.10
N SER A 436 31.33 70.66 -74.36
CA SER A 436 32.35 70.32 -75.35
C SER A 436 31.93 69.14 -76.24
N PHE A 437 31.61 69.51 -77.49
CA PHE A 437 31.74 68.77 -78.75
C PHE A 437 30.96 67.46 -78.99
N GLY A 438 29.93 67.57 -79.84
CA GLY A 438 29.40 66.49 -80.68
C GLY A 438 28.03 65.98 -80.25
N GLU A 439 27.01 66.25 -81.05
CA GLU A 439 25.60 65.84 -80.91
C GLU A 439 25.40 64.41 -80.35
N ARG A 440 25.19 64.32 -79.04
CA ARG A 440 24.30 63.38 -78.33
C ARG A 440 24.31 63.72 -76.83
N GLU A 441 23.25 64.40 -76.38
CA GLU A 441 23.04 64.70 -74.97
C GLU A 441 22.61 63.43 -74.22
N TYR A 442 23.38 63.01 -73.21
CA TYR A 442 22.97 62.00 -72.23
C TYR A 442 22.83 62.68 -70.86
N TYR A 443 21.63 62.59 -70.28
CA TYR A 443 21.40 62.98 -68.89
C TYR A 443 21.66 61.77 -67.99
N ALA A 444 22.61 61.89 -67.07
CA ALA A 444 22.78 60.93 -65.98
C ALA A 444 22.13 61.50 -64.73
N ASP A 445 20.84 61.22 -64.52
CA ASP A 445 20.20 61.41 -63.21
C ASP A 445 20.20 60.07 -62.46
N ALA A 446 20.66 60.10 -61.21
CA ALA A 446 20.71 58.95 -60.32
C ALA A 446 19.30 58.44 -59.91
N THR A 447 18.23 59.14 -60.29
CA THR A 447 16.85 58.81 -59.92
C THR A 447 16.06 58.02 -60.98
N THR A 448 16.59 57.78 -62.18
CA THR A 448 15.85 57.12 -63.28
C THR A 448 16.61 55.96 -63.91
N ARG A 449 16.82 54.87 -63.17
CA ARG A 449 17.48 53.66 -63.72
C ARG A 449 16.64 52.83 -64.71
N TYR A 450 15.36 53.12 -64.93
CA TYR A 450 14.54 52.35 -65.89
C TYR A 450 13.44 53.21 -66.54
N ALA A 451 13.79 54.08 -67.48
CA ALA A 451 12.81 54.71 -68.38
C ALA A 451 13.26 54.55 -69.84
N ARG A 452 12.34 54.09 -70.71
CA ARG A 452 12.58 53.89 -72.15
C ARG A 452 12.54 55.24 -72.90
N PRO A 453 13.25 55.40 -74.04
CA PRO A 453 13.60 56.69 -74.64
C PRO A 453 12.44 57.51 -75.28
N LEU A 454 11.18 57.09 -75.13
CA LEU A 454 10.02 57.71 -75.79
C LEU A 454 9.10 58.47 -74.82
N MET A 455 9.51 58.66 -73.57
CA MET A 455 8.71 59.32 -72.52
C MET A 455 9.37 60.63 -72.07
N TYR A 456 9.94 61.40 -73.00
CA TYR A 456 10.51 62.72 -72.70
C TYR A 456 9.87 63.77 -73.60
N SER A 457 9.01 64.61 -73.01
CA SER A 457 8.46 65.82 -73.62
C SER A 457 9.31 67.00 -73.16
N GLN A 458 9.82 67.78 -74.11
CA GLN A 458 10.71 68.91 -73.85
C GLN A 458 10.00 70.15 -73.28
N ALA A 459 8.68 70.06 -73.02
CA ALA A 459 7.82 71.21 -72.70
C ALA A 459 7.42 71.37 -71.23
N GLU A 460 7.77 70.43 -70.34
CA GLU A 460 7.35 70.52 -68.92
C GLU A 460 8.55 70.34 -67.99
N HIS A 461 9.29 71.43 -67.82
CA HIS A 461 10.21 71.58 -66.69
C HIS A 461 9.50 72.33 -65.57
N GLY A 462 9.20 71.58 -64.50
CA GLY A 462 9.11 72.11 -63.15
C GLY A 462 7.84 72.89 -62.81
N GLU A 463 6.86 72.20 -62.24
CA GLU A 463 6.27 72.58 -60.95
C GLU A 463 5.86 71.31 -60.18
N PRO A 464 6.10 71.25 -58.86
CA PRO A 464 5.67 70.13 -58.02
C PRO A 464 4.18 70.27 -57.63
N LEU A 465 3.49 69.14 -57.52
CA LEU A 465 2.36 69.00 -56.58
C LEU A 465 2.90 68.55 -55.22
#